data_AF-A0A7X6YZL4-F1
#
_entry.id   AF-A0A7X6YZL4-F1
#
_cell.length_a   1.000
_cell.length_b   1.000
_cell.length_c   1.000
_cell.angle_alpha   90.00
_cell.angle_beta   90.00
_cell.angle_gamma   90.00
#
_symmetry.space_group_name_H-M   'P 1'
#
loop_
_entity.id
_entity.type
_entity.pdbx_description
1 polymer ?
#
loop_
_entity_poly.entity_id
_entity_poly.type
_entity_poly.pdbx_seq_one_letter_code
_entity_poly.pdbx_strand_id
1 'polypeptide(L)'
;MFCRKCGAELDAQSDFCSNCGAKVSLDPSAGNEEKQKNPSTTEAAIWMLQVQRKYSMLKIVTCYMVFFKDEMVLAHLSGALRKAESQKASDQIKEKGLGFLKGSAEMMKYWSKFSQRYYTMDVDEILAEDPTNMVIPYEDISKVLFKGSSESFFAGDDSSSSTVDGKLELSLNRGETIKFTHTYSSGREIKDTLTDFFGEKLKYKK
;
A
#
# COMPACT_ATOMS: atom_id res chain seq x y z
N MET A 1 6.81 -8.53 17.01
CA MET A 1 6.67 -9.06 15.62
C MET A 1 5.22 -8.96 15.22
N PHE A 2 4.89 -8.81 13.93
CA PHE A 2 3.49 -8.64 13.48
C PHE A 2 3.02 -9.85 12.67
N CYS A 3 1.71 -10.12 12.72
CA CYS A 3 1.11 -11.19 11.96
C CYS A 3 1.13 -10.86 10.47
N ARG A 4 1.88 -11.65 9.69
CA ARG A 4 1.93 -11.49 8.22
C ARG A 4 0.58 -11.67 7.52
N LYS A 5 -0.41 -12.29 8.18
CA LYS A 5 -1.77 -12.44 7.65
C LYS A 5 -2.67 -11.23 7.91
N CYS A 6 -2.54 -10.54 9.05
CA CYS A 6 -3.51 -9.52 9.44
C CYS A 6 -2.95 -8.23 10.06
N GLY A 7 -1.63 -8.10 10.21
CA GLY A 7 -0.99 -6.91 10.76
C GLY A 7 -1.08 -6.77 12.29
N ALA A 8 -1.72 -7.71 13.00
CA ALA A 8 -1.80 -7.65 14.46
C ALA A 8 -0.45 -7.88 15.12
N GLU A 9 -0.16 -7.17 16.21
CA GLU A 9 1.00 -7.42 17.05
C GLU A 9 0.92 -8.83 17.65
N LEU A 10 2.03 -9.56 17.59
CA LEU A 10 2.16 -10.93 18.09
C LEU A 10 3.04 -10.94 19.33
N ASP A 11 2.59 -11.70 20.32
CA ASP A 11 3.42 -12.08 21.46
C ASP A 11 4.57 -12.97 20.97
N ALA A 12 5.77 -12.73 21.50
CA ALA A 12 7.01 -13.38 21.08
C ALA A 12 7.02 -14.92 21.24
N GLN A 13 6.03 -15.49 21.93
CA GLN A 13 5.86 -16.93 22.16
C GLN A 13 4.52 -17.49 21.67
N SER A 14 3.76 -16.70 20.87
CA SER A 14 2.48 -17.16 20.33
C SER A 14 2.67 -18.05 19.09
N ASP A 15 2.19 -19.30 19.14
CA ASP A 15 2.17 -20.21 17.98
C ASP A 15 1.11 -19.83 16.94
N PHE A 16 0.13 -19.01 17.34
CA PHE A 16 -0.97 -18.54 16.50
C PHE A 16 -1.36 -17.10 16.81
N CYS A 17 -1.73 -16.34 15.77
CA CYS A 17 -2.24 -14.99 15.90
C CYS A 17 -3.61 -15.00 16.57
N SER A 18 -3.72 -14.38 17.74
CA SER A 18 -4.95 -14.22 18.50
C SER A 18 -6.04 -13.44 17.76
N ASN A 19 -5.67 -12.60 16.78
CA ASN A 19 -6.62 -11.78 16.02
C ASN A 19 -7.23 -12.50 14.80
N CYS A 20 -6.45 -13.31 14.07
CA CYS A 20 -6.90 -13.89 12.80
C CYS A 20 -6.70 -15.41 12.65
N GLY A 21 -6.19 -16.06 13.70
CA GLY A 21 -5.92 -17.49 13.76
C GLY A 21 -4.79 -17.99 12.85
N ALA A 22 -3.99 -17.10 12.25
CA ALA A 22 -2.83 -17.51 11.46
C ALA A 22 -1.81 -18.23 12.33
N LYS A 23 -1.23 -19.34 11.86
CA LYS A 23 -0.07 -19.93 12.52
C LYS A 23 1.13 -18.98 12.40
N VAL A 24 1.81 -18.76 13.52
CA VAL A 24 3.01 -17.95 13.62
C VAL A 24 4.17 -18.94 13.61
N SER A 25 5.04 -18.86 12.60
CA SER A 25 6.27 -19.66 12.58
C SER A 25 7.25 -19.07 13.60
N LEU A 26 7.18 -19.54 14.84
CA LEU A 26 8.25 -19.41 15.80
C LEU A 26 9.17 -20.61 15.57
N ASP A 27 10.35 -20.39 15.01
CA ASP A 27 11.41 -21.41 15.03
C ASP A 27 12.36 -21.12 16.21
N PRO A 28 12.18 -21.77 17.38
CA PRO A 28 13.20 -21.82 18.41
C PRO A 28 14.01 -23.11 18.26
N SER A 29 15.29 -22.95 17.94
CA SER A 29 16.44 -23.73 18.44
C SER A 29 17.39 -24.21 17.36
N ALA A 30 18.64 -23.77 17.53
CA ALA A 30 19.79 -24.07 16.72
C ALA A 30 20.26 -25.53 16.89
N GLY A 31 20.68 -26.11 15.78
CA GLY A 31 21.52 -27.30 15.69
C GLY A 31 22.32 -27.23 14.40
N ASN A 32 23.51 -26.63 14.49
CA ASN A 32 24.65 -26.62 13.56
C ASN A 32 24.45 -27.25 12.16
N GLU A 33 24.41 -26.40 11.14
CA GLU A 33 25.26 -26.53 9.95
C GLU A 33 25.52 -25.11 9.41
N GLU A 34 26.80 -24.74 9.34
CA GLU A 34 27.28 -23.48 8.78
C GLU A 34 26.89 -23.36 7.30
N LYS A 35 25.79 -22.67 7.03
CA LYS A 35 25.68 -21.83 5.83
C LYS A 35 25.37 -20.42 6.26
N GLN A 36 26.38 -19.58 6.05
CA GLN A 36 26.42 -18.15 6.25
C GLN A 36 25.07 -17.47 5.96
N LYS A 37 24.40 -16.99 7.00
CA LYS A 37 23.50 -15.84 6.88
C LYS A 37 24.37 -14.63 6.54
N ASN A 38 24.39 -14.27 5.26
CA ASN A 38 24.76 -12.93 4.85
C ASN A 38 23.82 -11.90 5.54
N PRO A 39 24.29 -10.68 5.82
CA PRO A 39 23.51 -9.67 6.51
C PRO A 39 22.30 -9.31 5.68
N SER A 40 21.11 -9.33 6.31
CA SER A 40 19.93 -8.52 5.99
C SER A 40 20.00 -7.83 4.62
N THR A 41 19.69 -8.56 3.55
CA THR A 41 19.40 -7.93 2.26
C THR A 41 18.04 -7.27 2.43
N THR A 42 18.03 -5.99 2.80
CA THR A 42 16.84 -5.14 2.76
C THR A 42 16.31 -5.19 1.33
N GLU A 43 15.25 -5.96 1.09
CA GLU A 43 14.61 -5.99 -0.21
C GLU A 43 13.95 -4.65 -0.42
N ALA A 44 14.52 -3.83 -1.29
CA ALA A 44 13.98 -2.51 -1.59
C ALA A 44 12.67 -2.65 -2.38
N ALA A 45 11.73 -1.73 -2.14
CA ALA A 45 10.53 -1.66 -2.93
C ALA A 45 10.88 -1.38 -4.41
N ILE A 46 10.33 -2.19 -5.30
CA ILE A 46 10.53 -2.11 -6.75
C ILE A 46 9.66 -1.00 -7.32
N TRP A 47 8.42 -0.90 -6.82
CA TRP A 47 7.44 0.05 -7.30
C TRP A 47 6.37 0.35 -6.26
N MET A 48 5.65 1.45 -6.43
CA MET A 48 4.53 1.80 -5.57
C MET A 48 3.41 2.52 -6.32
N LEU A 49 2.17 2.17 -5.96
CA LEU A 49 0.96 2.71 -6.55
C LEU A 49 0.04 3.27 -5.45
N GLN A 50 -0.43 4.52 -5.59
CA GLN A 50 -1.43 5.07 -4.68
C GLN A 50 -2.84 4.65 -5.12
N VAL A 51 -3.57 3.99 -4.24
CA VAL A 51 -4.92 3.53 -4.49
C VAL A 51 -5.86 3.90 -3.34
N GLN A 52 -7.15 3.72 -3.55
CA GLN A 52 -8.18 3.97 -2.55
C GLN A 52 -8.93 2.66 -2.29
N ARG A 53 -8.72 2.05 -1.12
CA ARG A 53 -9.40 0.82 -0.74
C ARG A 53 -10.85 1.11 -0.37
N LYS A 54 -11.79 0.43 -1.02
CA LYS A 54 -13.22 0.52 -0.76
C LYS A 54 -13.65 -0.60 0.19
N TYR A 55 -13.86 -0.26 1.46
CA TYR A 55 -14.44 -1.18 2.44
C TYR A 55 -15.98 -1.21 2.33
N SER A 56 -16.58 -0.08 2.00
CA SER A 56 -18.02 0.07 1.74
C SER A 56 -18.27 1.31 0.86
N MET A 57 -19.54 1.63 0.58
CA MET A 57 -19.91 2.84 -0.18
C MET A 57 -19.46 4.15 0.48
N LEU A 58 -19.28 4.17 1.81
CA LEU A 58 -18.92 5.36 2.58
C LEU A 58 -17.50 5.30 3.15
N LYS A 59 -16.96 4.08 3.35
CA LYS A 59 -15.64 3.89 3.95
C LYS A 59 -14.60 3.62 2.85
N ILE A 60 -13.90 4.68 2.47
CA ILE A 60 -12.80 4.67 1.50
C ILE A 60 -11.52 5.13 2.22
N VAL A 61 -10.43 4.37 2.07
CA VAL A 61 -9.15 4.66 2.73
C VAL A 61 -8.04 4.71 1.68
N THR A 62 -7.23 5.77 1.69
CA THR A 62 -6.04 5.85 0.84
C THR A 62 -5.02 4.81 1.29
N CYS A 63 -4.50 4.04 0.34
CA CYS A 63 -3.50 3.02 0.55
C CYS A 63 -2.38 3.18 -0.47
N TYR A 64 -1.18 2.79 -0.11
CA TYR A 64 -0.07 2.61 -1.03
C TYR A 64 0.15 1.12 -1.21
N MET A 65 0.07 0.65 -2.45
CA MET A 65 0.49 -0.70 -2.80
C MET A 65 1.97 -0.65 -3.07
N VAL A 66 2.77 -1.19 -2.17
CA VAL A 66 4.23 -1.23 -2.26
C VAL A 66 4.63 -2.61 -2.75
N PHE A 67 5.31 -2.67 -3.88
CA PHE A 67 5.66 -3.91 -4.56
C PHE A 67 7.10 -4.30 -4.23
N PHE A 68 7.28 -5.50 -3.71
CA PHE A 68 8.58 -6.14 -3.51
C PHE A 68 8.74 -7.27 -4.52
N LYS A 69 9.78 -8.09 -4.39
CA LYS A 69 10.10 -9.13 -5.36
C LYS A 69 9.06 -10.25 -5.38
N ASP A 70 8.66 -10.74 -4.21
CA ASP A 70 7.80 -11.93 -4.07
C ASP A 70 6.42 -11.61 -3.45
N GLU A 71 6.25 -10.40 -2.92
CA GLU A 71 5.04 -9.96 -2.22
C GLU A 71 4.78 -8.46 -2.41
N MET A 72 3.56 -8.03 -2.08
CA MET A 72 3.23 -6.61 -1.94
C MET A 72 2.76 -6.29 -0.53
N VAL A 73 2.94 -5.05 -0.11
CA VAL A 73 2.39 -4.51 1.14
C VAL A 73 1.33 -3.47 0.82
N LEU A 74 0.15 -3.61 1.43
CA LEU A 74 -0.88 -2.57 1.44
C LEU A 74 -0.66 -1.65 2.64
N ALA A 75 0.05 -0.55 2.43
CA ALA A 75 0.28 0.48 3.45
C ALA A 75 -0.90 1.46 3.51
N HIS A 76 -1.77 1.28 4.51
CA HIS A 76 -2.95 2.09 4.75
C HIS A 76 -2.58 3.43 5.39
N LEU A 77 -3.08 4.50 4.80
CA LEU A 77 -3.00 5.82 5.38
C LEU A 77 -4.23 6.07 6.26
N SER A 78 -4.25 5.46 7.44
CA SER A 78 -5.37 5.55 8.36
C SER A 78 -5.61 6.96 8.90
N GLY A 79 -6.76 7.19 9.53
CA GLY A 79 -7.04 8.45 10.22
C GLY A 79 -6.04 8.75 11.34
N ALA A 80 -5.60 7.72 12.07
CA ALA A 80 -4.63 7.86 13.15
C ALA A 80 -3.24 8.23 12.61
N LEU A 81 -2.78 7.51 11.59
CA LEU A 81 -1.49 7.79 10.95
C LEU A 81 -1.49 9.19 10.32
N ARG A 82 -2.54 9.57 9.58
CA ARG A 82 -2.65 10.93 9.02
C ARG A 82 -2.56 12.02 10.06
N LYS A 83 -3.22 11.84 11.21
CA LYS A 83 -3.20 12.82 12.30
C LYS A 83 -1.81 12.90 12.94
N ALA A 84 -1.18 11.77 13.23
CA ALA A 84 0.17 11.72 13.79
C ALA A 84 1.19 12.37 12.85
N GLU A 85 1.15 12.04 11.56
CA GLU A 85 2.07 12.57 10.55
C GLU A 85 1.82 14.06 10.26
N SER A 86 0.56 14.50 10.22
CA SER A 86 0.24 15.94 10.07
C SER A 86 0.72 16.74 11.27
N GLN A 87 0.67 16.19 12.48
CA GLN A 87 1.15 16.87 13.68
C GLN A 87 2.68 17.03 13.62
N LYS A 88 3.42 15.94 13.33
CA LYS A 88 4.87 15.98 13.14
C LYS A 88 5.29 16.98 12.06
N ALA A 89 4.64 16.92 10.89
CA ALA A 89 4.92 17.84 9.79
C ALA A 89 4.59 19.29 10.16
N SER A 90 3.49 19.52 10.88
CA SER A 90 3.11 20.86 11.35
C SER A 90 4.15 21.43 12.31
N ASP A 91 4.68 20.63 13.23
CA ASP A 91 5.67 21.08 14.19
C ASP A 91 7.00 21.43 13.50
N GLN A 92 7.44 20.63 12.53
CA GLN A 92 8.60 20.96 11.67
C GLN A 92 8.40 22.23 10.85
N ILE A 93 7.18 22.51 10.39
CA ILE A 93 6.85 23.74 9.63
C ILE A 93 6.86 24.96 10.54
N LYS A 94 6.36 24.83 11.78
CA LYS A 94 6.41 25.90 12.80
C LYS A 94 7.84 26.23 13.19
N GLU A 95 8.69 25.22 13.36
CA GLU A 95 10.13 25.40 13.64
C GLU A 95 10.84 26.22 12.55
N LYS A 96 10.42 26.07 11.29
CA LYS A 96 10.93 26.86 10.16
C LYS A 96 10.42 28.31 10.13
N GLY A 97 9.54 28.71 11.05
CA GLY A 97 9.01 30.08 11.15
C GLY A 97 8.17 30.51 9.95
N LEU A 98 7.59 29.57 9.21
CA LEU A 98 6.82 29.86 8.00
C LEU A 98 5.42 30.37 8.36
N GLY A 99 5.00 31.49 7.76
CA GLY A 99 3.64 32.02 7.90
C GLY A 99 2.57 31.08 7.28
N PHE A 100 1.30 31.30 7.63
CA PHE A 100 0.16 30.41 7.31
C PHE A 100 0.10 29.94 5.84
N LEU A 101 0.25 30.85 4.87
CA LEU A 101 0.19 30.52 3.43
C LEU A 101 1.38 29.66 2.97
N LYS A 102 2.57 29.85 3.54
CA LYS A 102 3.75 29.02 3.21
C LYS A 102 3.71 27.68 3.94
N GLY A 103 3.16 27.66 5.15
CA GLY A 103 2.97 26.44 5.92
C GLY A 103 2.00 25.46 5.24
N SER A 104 0.91 25.95 4.65
CA SER A 104 -0.02 25.08 3.90
C SER A 104 0.61 24.50 2.64
N ALA A 105 1.43 25.28 1.92
CA ALA A 105 2.18 24.79 0.76
C ALA A 105 3.20 23.70 1.15
N GLU A 106 3.94 23.88 2.24
CA GLU A 106 4.89 22.86 2.72
C GLU A 106 4.18 21.60 3.24
N MET A 107 2.99 21.73 3.86
CA MET A 107 2.17 20.58 4.25
C MET A 107 1.69 19.79 3.02
N MET A 108 1.22 20.46 1.97
CA MET A 108 0.84 19.78 0.72
C MET A 108 2.03 19.08 0.07
N LYS A 109 3.20 19.72 0.09
CA LYS A 109 4.45 19.14 -0.42
C LYS A 109 4.94 17.94 0.42
N TYR A 110 4.73 17.98 1.74
CA TYR A 110 4.96 16.83 2.61
C TYR A 110 4.10 15.65 2.17
N TRP A 111 2.79 15.86 2.04
CA TRP A 111 1.86 14.81 1.63
C TRP A 111 2.07 14.31 0.20
N SER A 112 2.50 15.17 -0.73
CA SER A 112 2.80 14.74 -2.11
C SER A 112 4.05 13.86 -2.21
N LYS A 113 4.96 13.95 -1.25
CA LYS A 113 6.18 13.13 -1.18
C LYS A 113 6.12 12.02 -0.13
N PHE A 114 5.08 11.99 0.69
CA PHE A 114 4.96 11.07 1.82
C PHE A 114 5.19 9.61 1.43
N SER A 115 4.69 9.19 0.27
CA SER A 115 4.80 7.82 -0.21
C SER A 115 6.21 7.42 -0.67
N GLN A 116 7.11 8.36 -0.90
CA GLN A 116 8.46 8.08 -1.40
C GLN A 116 9.33 7.33 -0.36
N ARG A 117 9.02 7.49 0.93
CA ARG A 117 9.74 6.78 2.00
C ARG A 117 9.64 5.26 1.91
N TYR A 118 8.59 4.73 1.27
CA TYR A 118 8.43 3.28 1.12
C TYR A 118 9.50 2.65 0.22
N TYR A 119 10.23 3.43 -0.57
CA TYR A 119 11.40 2.93 -1.32
C TYR A 119 12.61 2.63 -0.45
N THR A 120 12.65 3.15 0.78
CA THR A 120 13.75 2.95 1.73
C THR A 120 13.35 2.12 2.95
N MET A 121 12.07 1.74 3.05
CA MET A 121 11.57 0.94 4.16
C MET A 121 11.47 -0.54 3.76
N ASP A 122 11.76 -1.43 4.69
CA ASP A 122 11.47 -2.86 4.53
C ASP A 122 10.01 -3.20 4.87
N VAL A 123 9.62 -4.45 4.59
CA VAL A 123 8.25 -4.94 4.81
C VAL A 123 7.83 -4.80 6.28
N ASP A 124 8.70 -5.15 7.23
CA ASP A 124 8.36 -5.15 8.65
C ASP A 124 8.22 -3.72 9.18
N GLU A 125 9.07 -2.79 8.71
CA GLU A 125 8.96 -1.37 8.99
C GLU A 125 7.63 -0.80 8.49
N ILE A 126 7.20 -1.16 7.27
CA ILE A 126 5.91 -0.72 6.72
C ILE A 126 4.76 -1.28 7.54
N LEU A 127 4.80 -2.57 7.92
CA LEU A 127 3.74 -3.18 8.72
C LEU A 127 3.61 -2.55 10.11
N ALA A 128 4.72 -2.11 10.72
CA ALA A 128 4.74 -1.51 12.04
C ALA A 128 4.07 -0.12 12.10
N GLU A 129 3.88 0.55 10.96
CA GLU A 129 3.33 1.91 10.94
C GLU A 129 1.84 1.99 11.25
N ASP A 130 1.11 0.95 10.84
CA ASP A 130 -0.33 0.90 11.00
C ASP A 130 -0.79 -0.55 11.08
N PRO A 131 -1.57 -0.93 12.12
CA PRO A 131 -2.03 -2.31 12.28
C PRO A 131 -2.99 -2.78 11.19
N THR A 132 -3.49 -1.87 10.34
CA THR A 132 -4.30 -2.22 9.17
C THR A 132 -3.47 -2.55 7.93
N ASN A 133 -2.15 -2.35 8.00
CA ASN A 133 -1.22 -2.76 6.95
C ASN A 133 -1.19 -4.28 6.84
N MET A 134 -1.04 -4.76 5.60
CA MET A 134 -1.05 -6.20 5.34
C MET A 134 -0.17 -6.55 4.16
N VAL A 135 0.42 -7.74 4.26
CA VAL A 135 1.19 -8.37 3.19
C VAL A 135 0.26 -9.22 2.34
N ILE A 136 0.46 -9.17 1.02
CA ILE A 136 -0.21 -10.04 0.06
C ILE A 136 0.89 -10.69 -0.79
N PRO A 137 1.23 -11.97 -0.55
CA PRO A 137 2.09 -12.73 -1.43
C PRO A 137 1.50 -12.82 -2.85
N TYR A 138 2.34 -12.74 -3.88
CA TYR A 138 1.84 -12.82 -5.26
C TYR A 138 1.22 -14.18 -5.60
N GLU A 139 1.66 -15.23 -4.91
CA GLU A 139 1.07 -16.57 -5.01
C GLU A 139 -0.39 -16.62 -4.54
N ASP A 140 -0.76 -15.81 -3.53
CA ASP A 140 -2.11 -15.75 -2.96
C ASP A 140 -3.11 -15.05 -3.88
N ILE A 141 -2.64 -14.38 -4.94
CA ILE A 141 -3.48 -13.67 -5.92
C ILE A 141 -3.83 -14.64 -7.06
N SER A 142 -5.12 -14.85 -7.28
CA SER A 142 -5.63 -15.62 -8.42
C SER A 142 -5.85 -14.77 -9.66
N LYS A 143 -6.20 -13.49 -9.48
CA LYS A 143 -6.56 -12.59 -10.58
C LYS A 143 -6.43 -11.13 -10.17
N VAL A 144 -5.99 -10.32 -11.12
CA VAL A 144 -5.93 -8.86 -11.00
C VAL A 144 -6.77 -8.24 -12.12
N LEU A 145 -7.69 -7.35 -11.79
CA LEU A 145 -8.39 -6.51 -12.76
C LEU A 145 -7.86 -5.09 -12.63
N PHE A 146 -7.35 -4.51 -13.70
CA PHE A 146 -7.03 -3.08 -13.76
C PHE A 146 -7.87 -2.41 -14.85
N LYS A 147 -8.51 -1.29 -14.53
CA LYS A 147 -9.23 -0.43 -15.47
C LYS A 147 -8.75 1.02 -15.29
N GLY A 148 -8.24 1.62 -16.36
CA GLY A 148 -7.84 3.03 -16.36
C GLY A 148 -8.94 3.99 -15.93
N SER A 149 -8.55 5.13 -15.35
CA SER A 149 -9.44 6.28 -15.18
C SER A 149 -9.78 6.89 -16.55
N SER A 150 -10.91 7.58 -16.63
CA SER A 150 -11.36 8.26 -17.85
C SER A 150 -11.95 9.62 -17.53
N GLU A 151 -11.69 10.60 -18.38
CA GLU A 151 -12.38 11.88 -18.32
C GLU A 151 -13.65 11.82 -19.18
N SER A 152 -14.78 12.25 -18.61
CA SER A 152 -16.00 12.51 -19.37
C SER A 152 -16.18 14.02 -19.55
N PHE A 153 -16.27 14.43 -20.82
CA PHE A 153 -16.65 15.79 -21.21
C PHE A 153 -18.15 15.83 -21.42
N PHE A 154 -18.85 16.66 -20.66
CA PHE A 154 -20.25 16.97 -20.94
C PHE A 154 -20.30 18.23 -21.82
N ALA A 155 -20.93 18.14 -22.98
CA ALA A 155 -21.20 19.30 -23.82
C ALA A 155 -22.38 20.09 -23.22
N GLY A 156 -22.07 21.18 -22.52
CA GLY A 156 -23.00 22.18 -22.00
C GLY A 156 -22.34 23.56 -21.98
N ASP A 157 -23.14 24.62 -21.83
CA ASP A 157 -22.70 26.03 -21.88
C ASP A 157 -21.63 26.34 -20.79
N ASP A 158 -21.63 25.56 -19.71
CA ASP A 158 -20.55 25.47 -18.73
C ASP A 158 -19.80 24.14 -18.90
N SER A 159 -18.71 24.15 -19.66
CA SER A 159 -17.82 22.99 -19.84
C SER A 159 -17.26 22.54 -18.48
N SER A 160 -17.89 21.52 -17.88
CA SER A 160 -17.40 20.83 -16.69
C SER A 160 -16.95 19.42 -17.06
N SER A 161 -15.67 19.14 -16.83
CA SER A 161 -15.10 17.79 -16.97
C SER A 161 -15.28 17.04 -15.66
N SER A 162 -15.81 15.82 -15.69
CA SER A 162 -15.77 14.92 -14.55
C SER A 162 -14.79 13.77 -14.82
N THR A 163 -13.91 13.51 -13.86
CA THR A 163 -13.03 12.34 -13.90
C THR A 163 -13.75 11.15 -13.30
N VAL A 164 -13.84 10.06 -14.05
CA VAL A 164 -14.27 8.75 -13.55
C VAL A 164 -13.03 8.00 -13.06
N ASP A 165 -13.00 7.69 -11.77
CA ASP A 165 -11.91 6.90 -11.18
C ASP A 165 -11.78 5.52 -11.84
N GLY A 166 -10.52 5.12 -12.03
CA GLY A 166 -10.15 3.77 -12.44
C GLY A 166 -10.46 2.74 -11.35
N LYS A 167 -10.41 1.45 -11.73
CA LYS A 167 -10.70 0.33 -10.83
C LYS A 167 -9.52 -0.63 -10.80
N LEU A 168 -9.12 -1.03 -9.60
CA LEU A 168 -8.21 -2.14 -9.38
C LEU A 168 -8.88 -3.15 -8.45
N GLU A 169 -8.89 -4.43 -8.82
CA GLU A 169 -9.41 -5.50 -7.99
C GLU A 169 -8.39 -6.63 -7.89
N LEU A 170 -8.11 -7.09 -6.67
CA LEU A 170 -7.28 -8.25 -6.39
C LEU A 170 -8.18 -9.38 -5.89
N SER A 171 -8.34 -10.43 -6.69
CA SER A 171 -9.01 -11.65 -6.25
C SER A 171 -7.96 -12.59 -5.66
N LEU A 172 -8.18 -13.02 -4.43
CA LEU A 172 -7.32 -13.95 -3.71
C LEU A 172 -7.78 -15.39 -3.92
N ASN A 173 -6.86 -16.35 -3.78
CA ASN A 173 -7.15 -17.78 -3.92
C ASN A 173 -8.22 -18.28 -2.93
N ARG A 174 -8.40 -17.57 -1.81
CA ARG A 174 -9.38 -17.87 -0.76
C ARG A 174 -10.79 -17.34 -1.05
N GLY A 175 -11.02 -16.79 -2.24
CA GLY A 175 -12.33 -16.27 -2.68
C GLY A 175 -12.63 -14.82 -2.27
N GLU A 176 -11.77 -14.19 -1.46
CA GLU A 176 -11.86 -12.76 -1.15
C GLU A 176 -11.47 -11.92 -2.38
N THR A 177 -12.16 -10.79 -2.60
CA THR A 177 -11.74 -9.78 -3.59
C THR A 177 -11.58 -8.43 -2.93
N ILE A 178 -10.36 -7.90 -2.95
CA ILE A 178 -10.03 -6.57 -2.43
C ILE A 178 -10.20 -5.56 -3.56
N LYS A 179 -11.03 -4.53 -3.31
CA LYS A 179 -11.42 -3.55 -4.33
C LYS A 179 -10.82 -2.18 -4.05
N PHE A 180 -10.32 -1.56 -5.11
CA PHE A 180 -9.69 -0.26 -5.08
C PHE A 180 -10.18 0.66 -6.20
N THR A 181 -10.12 1.97 -5.95
CA THR A 181 -10.16 3.02 -6.99
C THR A 181 -8.82 3.73 -7.11
N HIS A 182 -8.55 4.32 -8.27
CA HIS A 182 -7.32 5.06 -8.53
C HIS A 182 -7.51 6.12 -9.64
N THR A 183 -6.55 7.01 -9.78
CA THR A 183 -6.59 8.10 -10.77
C THR A 183 -5.74 7.83 -12.02
N TYR A 184 -4.96 6.74 -12.04
CA TYR A 184 -4.13 6.37 -13.20
C TYR A 184 -4.97 6.09 -14.45
N SER A 185 -4.65 6.79 -15.54
CA SER A 185 -5.22 6.54 -16.86
C SER A 185 -4.69 5.22 -17.43
N SER A 186 -5.35 4.72 -18.48
CA SER A 186 -4.77 3.59 -19.22
C SER A 186 -3.57 4.06 -20.05
N GLY A 187 -2.48 3.29 -19.99
CA GLY A 187 -1.19 3.63 -20.58
C GLY A 187 -0.31 2.39 -20.72
N ARG A 188 0.68 2.46 -21.62
CA ARG A 188 1.59 1.34 -21.87
C ARG A 188 2.45 1.05 -20.64
N GLU A 189 3.05 2.08 -20.05
CA GLU A 189 3.94 1.96 -18.88
C GLU A 189 3.28 1.19 -17.73
N ILE A 190 2.10 1.65 -17.27
CA ILE A 190 1.38 0.97 -16.18
C ILE A 190 0.93 -0.45 -16.57
N LYS A 191 0.61 -0.68 -17.85
CA LYS A 191 0.25 -2.03 -18.31
C LYS A 191 1.45 -2.96 -18.23
N ASP A 192 2.60 -2.52 -18.72
CA ASP A 192 3.82 -3.32 -18.77
C ASP A 192 4.29 -3.62 -17.34
N THR A 193 4.37 -2.61 -16.47
CA THR A 193 4.73 -2.80 -15.06
C THR A 193 3.78 -3.76 -14.32
N LEU A 194 2.46 -3.63 -14.49
CA LEU A 194 1.51 -4.57 -13.88
C LEU A 194 1.63 -5.98 -14.50
N THR A 195 2.01 -6.09 -15.77
CA THR A 195 2.24 -7.37 -16.43
C THR A 195 3.50 -8.03 -15.89
N ASP A 196 4.54 -7.27 -15.56
CA ASP A 196 5.76 -7.80 -14.93
C ASP A 196 5.47 -8.42 -13.55
N PHE A 197 4.60 -7.80 -12.75
CA PHE A 197 4.23 -8.34 -11.43
C PHE A 197 3.22 -9.49 -11.48
N PHE A 198 2.24 -9.43 -12.38
CA PHE A 198 1.07 -10.35 -12.32
C PHE A 198 0.98 -11.32 -13.50
N GLY A 199 1.73 -11.09 -14.58
CA GLY A 199 1.73 -11.91 -15.78
C GLY A 199 0.31 -12.19 -16.29
N GLU A 200 0.01 -13.47 -16.50
CA GLU A 200 -1.28 -13.94 -17.00
C GLU A 200 -2.46 -13.69 -16.03
N LYS A 201 -2.18 -13.42 -14.74
CA LYS A 201 -3.22 -13.09 -13.75
C LYS A 201 -3.84 -11.71 -14.02
N LEU A 202 -3.18 -10.86 -14.81
CA LEU A 202 -3.63 -9.50 -15.11
C LEU A 202 -4.69 -9.45 -16.22
N LYS A 203 -5.86 -8.93 -15.88
CA LYS A 203 -6.89 -8.47 -16.81
C LYS A 203 -6.85 -6.95 -16.91
N TYR A 204 -6.15 -6.44 -17.91
CA TYR A 204 -6.03 -5.01 -18.18
C TYR A 204 -7.16 -4.49 -19.08
N LYS A 205 -7.81 -3.40 -18.67
CA LYS A 205 -8.85 -2.69 -19.43
C LYS A 205 -8.47 -1.22 -19.56
N LYS A 206 -8.73 -0.68 -20.76
CA LYS A 206 -8.56 0.74 -21.03
C LYS A 206 -9.59 1.58 -20.30
#